data_AF-A0A7S4MV85-F1
#
_entry.id   AF-A0A7S4MV85-F1
#
_cell.length_a   1.000
_cell.length_b   1.000
_cell.length_c   1.000
_cell.angle_alpha   90.00
_cell.angle_beta   90.00
_cell.angle_gamma   90.00
#
_symmetry.space_group_name_H-M   'P 1'
#
loop_
_entity.id
_entity.type
_entity.pdbx_description
1 polymer ?
#
loop_
_entity_poly.entity_id
_entity_poly.type
_entity_poly.pdbx_seq_one_letter_code
_entity_poly.pdbx_strand_id
1 'polypeptide(L)'
;LGITVAKERPDLEETKNNLVVSNARMAAQLKDIESQILKLLSESQGNILDDEALINTLAQSKVTSNEIEVKAAEAAETEIVIDKTREEYRPVAFHAALLFFCVADV
;
A
#
# COMPACT_ATOMS: atom_id res chain seq x y z
N LEU A 1 -20.43 4.98 -4.18
CA LEU A 1 -19.25 5.89 -4.22
C LEU A 1 -18.25 5.45 -5.27
N GLY A 2 -17.61 4.28 -5.14
CA GLY A 2 -16.59 3.82 -6.10
C GLY A 2 -17.04 3.85 -7.57
N ILE A 3 -18.26 3.39 -7.87
CA ILE A 3 -18.82 3.43 -9.25
C ILE A 3 -18.98 4.87 -9.77
N THR A 4 -19.37 5.81 -8.91
CA THR A 4 -19.57 7.22 -9.27
C THR A 4 -18.23 7.89 -9.52
N VAL A 5 -17.24 7.67 -8.63
CA VAL A 5 -15.89 8.18 -8.80
C VAL A 5 -15.22 7.58 -10.04
N ALA A 6 -15.36 6.28 -10.28
CA ALA A 6 -14.80 5.63 -11.47
C ALA A 6 -15.36 6.18 -12.79
N LYS A 7 -16.60 6.68 -12.80
CA LYS A 7 -17.22 7.30 -13.97
C LYS A 7 -16.85 8.78 -14.13
N GLU A 8 -16.86 9.54 -13.04
CA GLU A 8 -16.62 10.99 -13.06
C GLU A 8 -15.12 11.36 -13.07
N ARG A 9 -14.30 10.56 -12.39
CA ARG A 9 -12.84 10.73 -12.21
C ARG A 9 -12.12 9.38 -12.26
N PRO A 10 -12.06 8.73 -13.44
CA PRO A 10 -11.41 7.43 -13.60
C PRO A 10 -9.92 7.48 -13.22
N ASP A 11 -9.26 8.61 -13.44
CA ASP A 11 -7.88 8.88 -13.05
C ASP A 11 -7.65 8.74 -11.54
N LEU A 12 -8.59 9.23 -10.73
CA LEU A 12 -8.53 9.18 -9.27
C LEU A 12 -8.71 7.74 -8.76
N GLU A 13 -9.64 7.00 -9.36
CA GLU A 13 -9.90 5.59 -9.00
C GLU A 13 -8.74 4.68 -9.43
N GLU A 14 -8.15 4.91 -10.60
CA GLU A 14 -6.94 4.19 -11.05
C GLU A 14 -5.76 4.46 -10.12
N THR A 15 -5.54 5.73 -9.74
CA THR A 15 -4.48 6.10 -8.79
C THR A 15 -4.69 5.42 -7.44
N LYS A 16 -5.92 5.39 -6.92
CA LYS A 16 -6.25 4.69 -5.66
C LYS A 16 -5.97 3.20 -5.77
N ASN A 17 -6.38 2.54 -6.85
CA ASN A 17 -6.14 1.11 -7.04
C ASN A 17 -4.66 0.78 -7.14
N ASN A 18 -3.89 1.57 -7.91
CA ASN A 18 -2.45 1.40 -8.03
C ASN A 18 -1.75 1.58 -6.67
N LEU A 19 -2.18 2.57 -5.89
CA LEU A 19 -1.66 2.82 -4.55
C LEU A 19 -1.91 1.64 -3.61
N VAL A 20 -3.13 1.07 -3.61
CA VAL A 20 -3.48 -0.09 -2.79
C VAL A 20 -2.63 -1.31 -3.15
N VAL A 21 -2.46 -1.60 -4.44
CA VAL A 21 -1.63 -2.73 -4.91
C VAL A 21 -0.16 -2.49 -4.55
N SER A 22 0.34 -1.28 -4.71
CA SER A 22 1.71 -0.91 -4.34
C SER A 22 1.95 -1.06 -2.84
N ASN A 23 1.04 -0.57 -2.00
CA ASN A 23 1.12 -0.67 -0.54
C ASN A 23 1.12 -2.14 -0.08
N ALA A 24 0.25 -2.97 -0.67
CA ALA A 24 0.21 -4.40 -0.37
C ALA A 24 1.53 -5.09 -0.76
N ARG A 25 2.11 -4.73 -1.91
CA ARG A 25 3.41 -5.26 -2.35
C ARG A 25 4.54 -4.83 -1.42
N MET A 26 4.59 -3.56 -1.03
CA MET A 26 5.61 -3.03 -0.12
C MET A 26 5.54 -3.70 1.26
N ALA A 27 4.33 -3.90 1.79
CA ALA A 27 4.13 -4.61 3.06
C ALA A 27 4.58 -6.08 2.98
N ALA A 28 4.30 -6.76 1.86
CA ALA A 28 4.80 -8.12 1.62
C ALA A 28 6.33 -8.16 1.54
N GLN A 29 6.95 -7.22 0.81
CA GLN A 29 8.41 -7.13 0.69
C GLN A 29 9.09 -6.89 2.05
N LEU A 30 8.55 -6.03 2.91
CA LEU A 30 9.08 -5.84 4.27
C LEU A 30 9.05 -7.13 5.08
N LYS A 31 7.93 -7.87 5.02
CA LYS A 31 7.80 -9.15 5.72
C LYS A 31 8.77 -10.21 5.19
N ASP A 32 8.99 -10.24 3.88
CA ASP A 32 9.95 -11.15 3.25
C ASP A 32 11.38 -10.82 3.69
N ILE A 33 11.74 -9.53 3.74
CA ILE A 33 13.03 -9.07 4.25
C ILE A 33 13.21 -9.47 5.72
N GLU A 34 12.22 -9.24 6.58
CA GLU A 34 12.27 -9.65 8.00
C GLU A 34 12.45 -11.17 8.13
N SER A 35 11.70 -11.95 7.34
CA SER A 35 11.77 -13.41 7.35
C SER A 35 13.15 -13.89 6.89
N GLN A 36 13.73 -13.26 5.88
CA GLN A 36 15.08 -13.55 5.40
C GLN A 36 16.12 -13.23 6.47
N ILE A 37 16.00 -12.09 7.16
CA ILE A 37 16.89 -11.71 8.27
C ILE A 37 16.81 -12.75 9.40
N LEU A 38 15.60 -13.13 9.84
CA LEU A 38 15.40 -14.12 10.89
C LEU A 38 15.96 -15.49 10.52
N LYS A 39 15.76 -15.92 9.26
CA LYS A 39 16.31 -17.16 8.74
C LYS A 39 17.84 -17.14 8.78
N LEU A 40 18.45 -16.07 8.27
CA LEU A 40 19.89 -15.90 8.25
C LEU A 40 20.50 -15.88 9.66
N LEU A 41 19.86 -15.21 10.63
CA LEU A 41 20.23 -15.23 12.05
C LEU A 41 20.11 -16.62 12.68
N SER A 42 19.10 -17.41 12.27
CA SER A 42 18.90 -18.76 12.78
C SER A 42 19.87 -19.79 12.17
N GLU A 43 20.31 -19.58 10.93
CA GLU A 43 21.23 -20.45 10.21
C GLU A 43 22.69 -20.18 10.56
N SER A 44 23.02 -18.97 11.04
CA SER A 44 24.37 -18.64 11.50
C SER A 44 24.71 -19.42 12.78
N GLN A 45 25.40 -20.55 12.64
CA GLN A 45 26.02 -21.26 13.75
C GLN A 45 27.47 -20.77 13.91
N GLY A 46 27.73 -19.94 14.92
CA GLY A 46 29.07 -19.39 15.19
C GLY A 46 29.07 -17.87 15.44
N ASN A 47 30.25 -17.25 15.36
CA ASN A 47 30.40 -15.80 15.52
C ASN A 47 29.93 -15.09 14.25
N ILE A 48 28.74 -14.48 14.30
CA ILE A 48 28.11 -13.69 13.21
C ILE A 48 29.05 -12.61 12.65
N LEU A 49 30.00 -12.13 13.46
CA LEU A 49 30.97 -11.12 13.04
C LEU A 49 32.01 -11.62 12.02
N ASP A 50 32.15 -12.95 11.86
CA ASP A 50 33.09 -13.54 10.90
C ASP A 50 32.43 -13.83 9.54
N ASP A 51 31.11 -13.70 9.43
CA ASP A 51 30.37 -13.94 8.19
C ASP A 51 30.12 -12.61 7.45
N GLU A 52 31.12 -12.20 6.67
CA GLU A 52 31.09 -10.97 5.88
C GLU A 52 29.93 -10.94 4.86
N ALA A 53 29.50 -12.10 4.35
CA ALA A 53 28.37 -12.21 3.44
C ALA A 53 27.04 -11.94 4.17
N LEU A 54 26.89 -12.45 5.39
CA LEU A 54 25.75 -12.18 6.26
C LEU A 54 25.64 -10.69 6.60
N ILE A 55 26.74 -10.06 7.00
CA ILE A 55 26.79 -8.63 7.35
C ILE A 55 26.39 -7.76 6.16
N ASN A 56 26.93 -8.05 4.97
CA ASN A 56 26.60 -7.30 3.75
C ASN A 56 25.12 -7.46 3.37
N THR A 57 24.56 -8.66 3.51
CA THR A 57 23.15 -8.92 3.22
C THR A 57 22.24 -8.17 4.21
N LEU A 58 22.55 -8.19 5.52
CA LEU A 58 21.85 -7.42 6.54
C LEU A 58 21.91 -5.91 6.29
N ALA A 59 23.07 -5.39 5.89
CA ALA A 59 23.25 -3.98 5.57
C ALA A 59 22.40 -3.57 4.37
N GLN A 60 22.38 -4.37 3.30
CA GLN A 60 21.53 -4.13 2.13
C GLN A 60 20.04 -4.22 2.49
N SER A 61 19.62 -5.27 3.19
CA SER A 61 18.24 -5.43 3.67
C SER A 61 17.76 -4.25 4.50
N LYS A 62 18.63 -3.72 5.38
CA LYS A 62 18.31 -2.53 6.19
C LYS A 62 18.11 -1.28 5.33
N VAL A 63 18.97 -1.05 4.34
CA VAL A 63 18.83 0.08 3.41
C VAL A 63 17.52 -0.03 2.63
N THR A 64 17.25 -1.19 2.03
CA THR A 64 16.02 -1.42 1.26
C THR A 64 14.77 -1.30 2.13
N SER A 65 14.79 -1.83 3.37
CA SER A 65 13.68 -1.69 4.32
C SER A 65 13.38 -0.23 4.64
N ASN A 66 14.41 0.57 4.95
CA ASN A 66 14.25 2.00 5.21
C ASN A 66 13.67 2.75 4.00
N GLU A 67 14.13 2.44 2.79
CA GLU A 67 13.59 3.03 1.56
C GLU A 67 12.11 2.70 1.36
N ILE A 68 11.70 1.46 1.66
CA ILE A 68 10.31 1.03 1.58
C ILE A 68 9.47 1.74 2.65
N GLU A 69 9.97 1.89 3.88
CA GLU A 69 9.27 2.62 4.95
C GLU A 69 9.01 4.08 4.59
N VAL A 70 9.99 4.77 4.02
CA VAL A 70 9.83 6.17 3.57
C VAL A 70 8.76 6.24 2.48
N LYS A 71 8.85 5.37 1.46
CA LYS A 71 7.86 5.34 0.37
C LYS A 71 6.46 4.96 0.87
N ALA A 72 6.35 4.06 1.85
CA ALA A 72 5.08 3.69 2.45
C ALA A 72 4.45 4.85 3.22
N ALA A 73 5.27 5.67 3.91
CA ALA A 73 4.79 6.87 4.59
C ALA A 73 4.26 7.92 3.60
N GLU A 74 4.99 8.19 2.52
CA GLU A 74 4.55 9.08 1.44
C GLU A 74 3.27 8.57 0.75
N ALA A 75 3.18 7.26 0.53
CA ALA A 75 2.00 6.63 -0.03
C ALA A 75 0.78 6.76 0.90
N ALA A 76 0.97 6.64 2.22
CA ALA A 76 -0.10 6.81 3.20
C ALA A 76 -0.62 8.26 3.24
N GLU A 77 0.27 9.26 3.14
CA GLU A 77 -0.15 10.66 3.03
C GLU A 77 -0.93 10.91 1.75
N THR A 78 -0.45 10.37 0.63
CA THR A 78 -1.14 10.45 -0.67
C THR A 78 -2.51 9.78 -0.61
N GLU A 79 -2.62 8.66 0.11
CA GLU A 79 -3.88 7.93 0.30
C GLU A 79 -4.94 8.78 1.01
N ILE A 80 -4.54 9.52 2.04
CA ILE A 80 -5.43 10.44 2.78
C ILE A 80 -5.95 11.53 1.84
N VAL A 81 -5.08 12.11 1.02
CA VAL A 81 -5.46 13.17 0.06
C VAL A 81 -6.45 12.62 -0.98
N ILE A 82 -6.18 11.43 -1.53
CA ILE A 82 -7.07 10.78 -2.50
C ILE A 82 -8.43 10.49 -1.86
N ASP A 83 -8.45 9.89 -0.67
CA ASP A 83 -9.72 9.55 -0.02
C ASP A 83 -10.53 10.80 0.34
N LYS A 84 -9.88 11.86 0.83
CA LYS A 84 -10.54 13.15 1.05
C LYS A 84 -11.16 13.71 -0.23
N THR A 85 -10.48 13.59 -1.36
CA THR A 85 -10.99 14.04 -2.66
C THR A 85 -12.16 13.16 -3.14
N ARG A 86 -12.14 11.84 -2.86
CA ARG A 86 -13.24 10.92 -3.18
C ARG A 86 -14.49 11.22 -2.35
N GLU A 87 -14.31 11.66 -1.11
CA GLU A 87 -15.41 12.01 -0.21
C GLU A 87 -16.27 13.17 -0.73
N GLU A 88 -15.71 14.08 -1.53
CA GLU A 88 -16.47 15.16 -2.19
C GLU A 88 -17.56 14.62 -3.13
N TYR A 89 -17.40 13.40 -3.66
CA TYR A 89 -18.38 12.73 -4.51
C TYR A 89 -19.43 11.93 -3.73
N ARG A 90 -19.32 11.84 -2.40
CA ARG A 90 -20.28 11.10 -1.55
C ARG A 90 -21.72 11.60 -1.69
N PRO A 91 -22.01 12.92 -1.68
CA PRO A 91 -23.37 13.42 -1.87
C PRO A 91 -23.94 13.05 -3.25
N VAL A 92 -23.13 13.14 -4.31
CA VAL A 92 -23.52 12.78 -5.68
C VAL A 92 -23.83 11.29 -5.78
N ALA A 93 -22.98 10.44 -5.20
CA ALA A 93 -23.20 9.00 -5.15
C ALA A 93 -24.47 8.63 -4.37
N PHE A 94 -24.79 9.37 -3.30
CA PHE A 94 -26.01 9.19 -2.53
C PHE A 94 -27.27 9.58 -3.34
N HIS A 95 -27.27 10.74 -3.99
CA HIS A 95 -28.39 11.15 -4.84
C HIS A 95 -28.63 10.19 -6.01
N ALA A 96 -27.55 9.71 -6.65
CA ALA A 96 -27.64 8.73 -7.72
C ALA A 96 -28.26 7.40 -7.24
N ALA A 97 -27.88 6.93 -6.05
CA ALA A 97 -28.45 5.73 -5.45
C ALA A 97 -29.93 5.93 -5.08
N LEU A 98 -30.28 7.07 -4.50
CA LEU A 98 -31.66 7.40 -4.15
C LEU A 98 -32.57 7.42 -5.40
N LEU A 99 -32.14 8.11 -6.47
CA LEU A 99 -32.88 8.15 -7.73
C LEU A 99 -33.04 6.76 -8.34
N PHE A 100 -31.99 5.92 -8.29
CA PHE A 100 -32.10 4.53 -8.75
C PHE A 100 -33.21 3.80 -8.02
N PHE A 101 -33.28 3.88 -6.68
CA PHE A 101 -34.36 3.24 -5.92
C PHE A 101 -35.72 3.84 -6.22
N CYS A 102 -35.85 5.17 -6.35
CA CYS A 102 -37.12 5.80 -6.71
C CYS A 102 -37.65 5.39 -8.09
N VAL A 103 -36.76 5.08 -9.04
CA VAL A 103 -37.13 4.64 -10.40
C VAL A 103 -37.29 3.13 -10.48
N ALA A 104 -36.53 2.37 -9.68
CA ALA A 104 -36.59 0.92 -9.62
C ALA A 104 -37.75 0.39 -8.74
N ASP A 105 -38.34 1.22 -7.87
CA ASP A 105 -39.61 0.94 -7.17
C ASP A 105 -40.84 1.25 -8.06
N VAL A 106 -40.80 0.77 -9.31
CA VAL A 106 -41.94 0.61 -10.23
C VAL A 106 -41.91 -0.77 -10.86
#